data_AF-C5KXC5-F1
#
_entry.id   AF-C5KXC5-F1
#
_cell.length_a   1.000
_cell.length_b   1.000
_cell.length_c   1.000
_cell.angle_alpha   90.00
_cell.angle_beta   90.00
_cell.angle_gamma   90.00
#
_symmetry.space_group_name_H-M   'P 1'
#
loop_
_entity.id
_entity.type
_entity.pdbx_description
1 polymer ?
#
loop_
_entity_poly.entity_id
_entity_poly.type
_entity_poly.pdbx_seq_one_letter_code
_entity_poly.pdbx_strand_id
1 'polypeptide(L)'
;ERWVTHAMIANPPSYIHVHLAERLGVPLHMYFSMPWSQTKVLGHPFSSGDIYDNPYWRLLSYRWFDQMQWRGLASTVPQFRREVLKIPRIG
;
A
#
# COMPACT_ATOMS: atom_id res chain seq x y z
N GLU A 1 28.22 -0.34 -17.63
CA GLU A 1 27.35 -1.53 -17.50
C GLU A 1 25.92 -1.10 -17.20
N ARG A 2 24.91 -1.76 -17.76
CA ARG A 2 23.49 -1.40 -17.56
C ARG A 2 22.92 -2.25 -16.44
N TRP A 3 22.46 -1.60 -15.37
CA TRP A 3 21.78 -2.26 -14.27
C TRP A 3 20.39 -2.76 -14.71
N VAL A 4 20.08 -4.02 -14.43
CA VAL A 4 18.77 -4.64 -14.71
C VAL A 4 18.15 -5.05 -13.37
N THR A 5 16.99 -4.48 -13.06
CA THR A 5 16.21 -4.81 -11.86
C THR A 5 15.44 -6.11 -12.11
N HIS A 6 15.56 -7.07 -11.18
CA HIS A 6 14.84 -8.35 -11.26
C HIS A 6 13.68 -8.46 -10.27
N ALA A 7 13.72 -7.72 -9.16
CA ALA A 7 12.69 -7.72 -8.13
C ALA A 7 12.75 -6.43 -7.30
N MET A 8 11.66 -6.09 -6.63
CA MET A 8 11.56 -4.96 -5.70
C MET A 8 11.09 -5.44 -4.33
N ILE A 9 11.68 -4.86 -3.27
CA ILE A 9 11.19 -5.00 -1.90
C ILE A 9 10.79 -3.60 -1.44
N ALA A 10 9.57 -3.46 -0.93
CA ALA A 10 9.08 -2.18 -0.45
C ALA A 10 8.24 -2.34 0.81
N ASN A 11 8.13 -1.26 1.57
CA ASN A 11 7.15 -1.18 2.63
C ASN A 11 5.80 -0.66 2.09
N PRO A 12 4.67 -1.14 2.63
CA PRO A 12 3.36 -0.65 2.23
C PRO A 12 3.16 0.87 2.36
N PRO A 13 3.67 1.57 3.41
CA PRO A 13 3.51 3.03 3.53
C PRO A 13 4.13 3.86 2.41
N SER A 14 4.93 3.27 1.51
CA SER A 14 5.47 4.00 0.36
C SER A 14 4.43 4.27 -0.73
N TYR A 15 3.40 3.42 -0.88
CA TYR A 15 2.29 3.43 -1.87
C TYR A 15 2.62 3.53 -3.38
N ILE A 16 3.74 4.13 -3.78
CA ILE A 16 4.16 4.32 -5.17
C ILE A 16 4.80 3.04 -5.75
N HIS A 17 5.33 2.19 -4.88
CA HIS A 17 6.11 0.99 -5.22
C HIS A 17 5.34 0.02 -6.15
N VAL A 18 4.02 -0.13 -5.98
CA VAL A 18 3.19 -0.96 -6.87
C VAL A 18 3.18 -0.43 -8.31
N HIS A 19 3.14 0.90 -8.49
CA HIS A 19 3.14 1.51 -9.82
C HIS A 19 4.52 1.49 -10.47
N LEU A 20 5.57 1.60 -9.66
CA LEU A 20 6.95 1.41 -10.14
C LEU A 20 7.18 -0.03 -10.59
N ALA A 21 6.74 -1.02 -9.81
CA ALA A 21 6.86 -2.43 -10.17
C ALA A 21 6.08 -2.75 -11.46
N GLU A 22 4.87 -2.18 -11.63
CA GLU A 22 4.10 -2.26 -12.87
C GLU A 22 4.88 -1.67 -14.06
N ARG A 23 5.47 -0.48 -13.90
CA ARG A 23 6.27 0.18 -14.96
C ARG A 23 7.52 -0.62 -15.34
N LEU A 24 8.13 -1.29 -14.37
CA LEU A 24 9.36 -2.07 -14.56
C LEU A 24 9.08 -3.51 -15.01
N GLY A 25 7.87 -4.02 -14.79
CA GLY A 25 7.51 -5.41 -15.11
C GLY A 25 8.20 -6.43 -14.22
N VAL A 26 8.48 -6.09 -12.95
CA VAL A 26 9.22 -6.94 -12.00
C VAL A 26 8.36 -7.33 -10.80
N PRO A 27 8.61 -8.51 -10.19
CA PRO A 27 7.95 -8.91 -8.95
C PRO A 27 8.23 -7.91 -7.82
N LEU A 28 7.19 -7.67 -7.02
CA LEU A 28 7.22 -6.81 -5.85
C LEU A 28 6.89 -7.63 -4.60
N HIS A 29 7.79 -7.61 -3.62
CA HIS A 29 7.58 -8.17 -2.30
C HIS A 29 7.34 -7.05 -1.30
N MET A 30 6.22 -7.09 -0.59
CA MET A 30 5.91 -6.12 0.46
C MET A 30 6.39 -6.64 1.82
N TYR A 31 7.12 -5.81 2.55
CA TYR A 31 7.62 -6.13 3.89
C TYR A 31 7.44 -4.96 4.85
N PHE A 32 7.03 -5.24 6.08
CA PHE A 32 6.95 -4.22 7.12
C PHE A 32 7.16 -4.80 8.52
N SER A 33 7.68 -3.99 9.43
CA SER A 33 7.93 -4.36 10.83
C SER A 33 6.67 -4.32 11.71
N MET A 34 5.53 -3.92 11.15
CA MET A 34 4.23 -3.87 11.81
C MET A 34 3.19 -4.57 10.93
N PRO A 35 2.10 -5.11 11.52
CA PRO A 35 1.05 -5.73 10.74
C PRO A 35 0.38 -4.69 9.84
N TRP A 36 0.38 -4.96 8.54
CA TRP A 36 -0.25 -4.11 7.52
C TRP A 36 -1.33 -4.83 6.72
N SER A 37 -1.33 -6.16 6.79
CA SER A 37 -2.34 -7.01 6.17
C SER A 37 -3.50 -7.22 7.12
N GLN A 38 -4.71 -7.19 6.54
CA GLN A 38 -5.96 -7.47 7.24
C GLN A 38 -5.89 -8.75 8.09
N THR A 39 -6.17 -8.62 9.38
CA THR A 39 -6.20 -9.75 10.33
C THR A 39 -7.29 -9.58 11.36
N LYS A 40 -7.73 -10.71 11.93
CA LYS A 40 -8.71 -10.79 13.03
C LYS A 40 -8.04 -10.86 14.42
N VAL A 41 -6.71 -10.98 14.46
CA VAL A 41 -5.95 -11.19 15.70
C VAL A 41 -5.67 -9.87 16.40
N LEU A 42 -5.29 -8.83 15.64
CA LEU A 42 -4.83 -7.52 16.14
C LEU A 42 -5.57 -6.40 15.40
N GLY A 43 -5.79 -5.25 16.03
CA GLY A 43 -6.18 -4.03 15.33
C GLY A 43 -5.05 -3.47 14.46
N HIS A 44 -5.36 -2.55 13.54
CA HIS A 44 -4.35 -1.85 12.77
C HIS A 44 -3.49 -0.95 13.69
N PRO A 45 -2.16 -0.89 13.55
CA PRO A 45 -1.26 -0.18 14.49
C PRO A 45 -1.58 1.30 14.69
N PHE A 46 -2.12 1.95 13.65
CA PHE A 46 -2.50 3.37 13.67
C PHE A 46 -3.99 3.61 13.95
N SER A 47 -4.72 2.57 14.35
CA SER A 47 -6.08 2.72 14.85
C SER A 47 -6.05 2.64 16.37
N SER A 48 -6.83 3.49 17.03
CA SER A 48 -7.03 3.49 18.48
C SER A 48 -8.50 3.31 18.81
N GLY A 49 -8.84 2.49 19.80
CA GLY A 49 -10.19 2.42 20.36
C GLY A 49 -10.49 1.09 21.05
N ASP A 50 -11.42 1.11 22.00
CA ASP A 50 -11.85 -0.08 22.76
C ASP A 50 -12.64 -1.10 21.90
N ILE A 51 -12.77 -0.84 20.60
CA ILE A 51 -13.53 -1.64 19.63
C ILE A 51 -12.81 -2.94 19.22
N TYR A 52 -11.59 -3.17 19.70
CA TYR A 52 -10.82 -4.36 19.33
C TYR A 52 -11.27 -5.64 20.00
N ASP A 53 -12.26 -5.67 20.90
CA ASP A 53 -12.74 -6.96 21.43
C ASP A 53 -13.43 -7.81 20.36
N ASN A 54 -13.93 -7.19 19.29
CA ASN A 54 -14.55 -7.91 18.18
C ASN A 54 -13.55 -8.15 17.01
N PRO A 55 -13.36 -9.41 16.56
CA PRO A 55 -12.58 -9.74 15.37
C PRO A 55 -13.01 -8.99 14.10
N TYR A 56 -14.29 -8.64 13.97
CA TYR A 56 -14.82 -7.86 12.86
C TYR A 56 -14.26 -6.44 12.83
N TRP A 57 -14.24 -5.76 13.98
CA TRP A 57 -13.72 -4.39 14.09
C TRP A 57 -12.21 -4.34 13.89
N ARG A 58 -11.47 -5.35 14.36
CA ARG A 58 -10.04 -5.52 14.04
C ARG A 58 -9.81 -5.58 12.54
N LEU A 59 -10.55 -6.43 11.81
CA LEU A 59 -10.45 -6.53 10.36
C LEU A 59 -10.79 -5.20 9.66
N LEU A 60 -11.85 -4.54 10.11
CA LEU A 60 -12.33 -3.30 9.52
C LEU A 60 -11.35 -2.13 9.73
N SER A 61 -10.59 -2.11 10.83
CA SER A 61 -9.59 -1.08 11.10
C SER A 61 -8.52 -0.97 10.00
N TYR A 62 -8.07 -2.10 9.43
CA TYR A 62 -7.15 -2.12 8.29
C TYR A 62 -7.78 -1.53 7.03
N ARG A 63 -9.05 -1.88 6.75
CA ARG A 63 -9.78 -1.34 5.59
C ARG A 63 -9.96 0.17 5.71
N TRP A 64 -10.33 0.66 6.89
CA TRP A 64 -10.49 2.09 7.12
C TRP A 64 -9.17 2.84 6.94
N PHE A 65 -8.08 2.29 7.48
CA PHE A 65 -6.77 2.91 7.32
C PHE A 65 -6.34 2.94 5.84
N ASP A 66 -6.50 1.83 5.11
CA ASP A 66 -6.18 1.77 3.68
C ASP A 66 -7.00 2.78 2.86
N GLN A 67 -8.31 2.89 3.14
CA GLN A 67 -9.18 3.87 2.49
C GLN A 67 -8.80 5.32 2.80
N MET A 68 -8.45 5.62 4.05
CA MET A 68 -7.98 6.94 4.46
C MET A 68 -6.71 7.31 3.68
N GLN A 69 -5.76 6.39 3.58
CA GLN A 69 -4.50 6.62 2.88
C GLN A 69 -4.71 6.75 1.38
N TRP A 70 -5.58 5.93 0.79
CA TRP A 70 -5.88 6.03 -0.64
C TRP A 70 -6.55 7.36 -1.00
N ARG A 71 -7.44 7.86 -0.15
CA ARG A 71 -8.04 9.18 -0.32
C ARG A 71 -6.99 10.29 -0.26
N GLY A 72 -6.03 10.19 0.67
CA GLY A 72 -4.92 11.14 0.77
C GLY A 72 -4.02 11.19 -0.48
N LEU A 73 -3.95 10.09 -1.23
CA LEU A 73 -3.13 9.96 -2.44
C LEU A 73 -3.91 10.06 -3.76
N ALA A 74 -5.21 10.32 -3.70
CA ALA A 74 -6.11 10.22 -4.85
C ALA A 74 -5.75 11.15 -6.02
N SER A 75 -5.13 12.31 -5.74
CA SER A 75 -4.66 13.24 -6.78
C SER A 75 -3.21 12.95 -7.20
N THR A 76 -2.34 12.65 -6.24
CA THR A 76 -0.89 12.50 -6.44
C THR A 76 -0.54 11.26 -7.26
N VAL A 77 -1.16 10.11 -6.98
CA VAL A 77 -0.81 8.87 -7.67
C VAL A 77 -1.13 8.91 -9.17
N PRO A 78 -2.34 9.32 -9.60
CA PRO A 78 -2.64 9.45 -11.02
C PRO A 78 -1.72 10.45 -11.74
N GLN A 79 -1.34 11.54 -11.07
CA GLN A 79 -0.40 12.51 -11.62
C GLN A 79 0.98 11.87 -11.81
N PHE A 80 1.50 11.20 -10.79
CA PHE A 80 2.79 10.50 -10.84
C PHE A 80 2.85 9.44 -11.95
N ARG A 81 1.78 8.65 -12.10
CA ARG A 81 1.66 7.64 -13.16
C ARG A 81 1.79 8.24 -14.56
N ARG A 82 1.13 9.38 -14.80
CA ARG A 82 1.14 10.06 -16.10
C ARG A 82 2.42 10.83 -16.35
N GLU A 83 2.90 11.58 -15.36
CA GLU A 83 3.97 12.57 -15.54
C GLU A 83 5.35 11.96 -15.40
N VAL A 84 5.51 10.97 -14.52
CA VAL A 84 6.80 10.32 -14.24
C VAL A 84 6.87 8.95 -14.88
N LEU A 85 5.92 8.05 -14.58
CA LEU A 85 6.00 6.66 -15.02
C LEU A 85 5.61 6.45 -16.49
N LYS A 86 4.85 7.38 -17.06
CA LYS A 86 4.31 7.32 -18.42
C LYS A 86 3.43 6.07 -18.65
N ILE A 87 2.62 5.71 -17.66
CA ILE A 87 1.66 4.60 -17.72
C ILE A 87 0.21 5.11 -17.55
N PRO A 88 -0.81 4.34 -18.01
CA PRO A 88 -2.21 4.75 -17.92
C PRO A 88 -2.68 5.04 -16.50
N ARG A 89 -3.74 5.83 -16.37
CA ARG A 89 -4.39 6.13 -15.09
C ARG A 89 -4.98 4.85 -14.48
N ILE A 90 -5.06 4.80 -13.14
CA ILE A 90 -5.85 3.78 -12.45
C ILE A 90 -7.33 4.12 -12.69
N GLY A 91 -8.11 3.15 -13.17
CA GLY A 91 -9.55 3.29 -13.41
C GLY A 91 -10.36 3.36 -12.13
#